data_AF-A0A2J8V0P3-F1
#
_entry.id   AF-A0A2J8V0P3-F1
#
_cell.length_a   1.000
_cell.length_b   1.000
_cell.length_c   1.000
_cell.angle_alpha   90.00
_cell.angle_beta   90.00
_cell.angle_gamma   90.00
#
_symmetry.space_group_name_H-M   'P 1'
#
loop_
_entity.id
_entity.type
_entity.pdbx_description
1 polymer ?
#
loop_
_entity_poly.entity_id
_entity_poly.type
_entity_poly.pdbx_seq_one_letter_code
_entity_poly.pdbx_strand_id
1 'polypeptide(L)'
;MSDPITLNVGGKLYTTSLATLTSFPDSMLGAMFSGKMPTKRDSQGNCFIDRDGKVFRYILNFLRTSHLDLPEDFQEMGLLRREADFYQVQPLIEALQEKEVELSKAEKNAMLNITLNQRVQTVHFTVREAPQIYSLSSSSMEVFNANIFSTSCLFLKLLGSKLFY
;
A
#
# COMPACT_ATOMS: atom_id res chain seq x y z
N MET A 1 -6.23 26.97 -24.09
CA MET A 1 -6.07 25.56 -23.67
C MET A 1 -4.85 25.04 -24.39
N SER A 2 -3.84 24.53 -23.67
CA SER A 2 -2.69 23.89 -24.31
C SER A 2 -3.08 22.50 -24.82
N ASP A 3 -2.52 22.10 -25.95
CA ASP A 3 -2.76 20.78 -26.50
C ASP A 3 -2.34 19.68 -25.50
N PRO A 4 -3.07 18.56 -25.44
CA PRO A 4 -2.72 17.47 -24.56
C PRO A 4 -1.35 16.89 -24.92
N ILE A 5 -0.56 16.61 -23.88
CA ILE A 5 0.76 16.00 -23.98
C ILE A 5 0.66 14.54 -23.55
N THR A 6 1.15 13.64 -24.38
CA THR A 6 1.24 12.20 -24.07
C THR A 6 2.67 11.82 -23.68
N LEU A 7 2.77 11.13 -22.55
CA LEU A 7 3.98 10.58 -21.97
C LEU A 7 3.92 9.06 -22.04
N ASN A 8 5.03 8.43 -22.39
CA ASN A 8 5.23 6.99 -22.27
C ASN A 8 6.20 6.74 -21.11
N VAL A 9 5.70 6.27 -19.98
CA VAL A 9 6.48 6.00 -18.77
C VAL A 9 6.62 4.49 -18.59
N GLY A 10 7.79 3.94 -18.92
CA GLY A 10 8.07 2.51 -18.81
C GLY A 10 7.10 1.63 -19.62
N GLY A 11 6.58 2.13 -20.74
CA GLY A 11 5.58 1.43 -21.55
C GLY A 11 4.12 1.82 -21.26
N LYS A 12 3.86 2.59 -20.19
CA LYS A 12 2.50 3.04 -19.85
C LYS A 12 2.24 4.46 -20.33
N LEU A 13 1.16 4.64 -21.09
CA LEU A 13 0.78 5.94 -21.63
C LEU A 13 -0.01 6.76 -20.62
N TYR A 14 0.38 8.03 -20.48
CA TYR A 14 -0.32 9.04 -19.69
C TYR A 14 -0.53 10.29 -20.53
N THR A 15 -1.75 10.82 -20.53
CA THR A 15 -2.07 12.08 -21.18
C THR A 15 -2.39 13.14 -20.14
N THR A 16 -1.79 14.32 -20.28
CA THR A 16 -1.96 15.44 -19.37
C THR A 16 -1.74 16.78 -20.08
N SER A 17 -1.80 17.90 -19.34
CA SER A 17 -1.55 19.23 -19.88
C SER A 17 -0.12 19.71 -19.58
N LEU A 18 0.37 20.66 -20.39
CA LEU A 18 1.62 21.35 -20.10
C LEU A 18 1.60 21.99 -18.70
N ALA A 19 0.49 22.62 -18.33
CA ALA A 19 0.33 23.29 -17.03
C ALA A 19 0.51 22.33 -15.84
N THR A 20 0.07 21.07 -15.99
CA THR A 20 0.29 20.04 -14.97
C THR A 20 1.75 19.63 -14.87
N LEU A 21 2.45 19.46 -16.00
CA LEU A 21 3.86 19.05 -15.99
C LEU A 21 4.79 20.16 -15.50
N THR A 22 4.37 21.42 -15.64
CA THR A 22 5.10 22.60 -15.18
C THR A 22 4.53 23.19 -13.89
N SER A 23 3.65 22.48 -13.17
CA SER A 23 3.06 23.00 -11.92
C SER A 23 4.11 23.21 -10.83
N PHE A 24 5.19 22.43 -10.89
CA PHE A 24 6.40 22.61 -10.07
C PHE A 24 7.60 22.87 -11.00
N PRO A 25 7.92 24.15 -11.30
CA PRO A 25 8.96 24.51 -12.26
C PRO A 25 10.37 24.00 -11.92
N ASP A 26 10.65 23.85 -10.62
CA ASP A 26 11.94 23.39 -10.10
C ASP A 26 12.08 21.85 -10.12
N SER A 27 11.01 21.13 -10.48
CA SER A 27 11.06 19.69 -10.67
C SER A 27 11.71 19.31 -12.00
N MET A 28 12.13 18.05 -12.13
CA MET A 28 12.67 17.51 -13.38
C MET A 28 11.65 17.64 -14.52
N LEU A 29 10.37 17.35 -14.26
CA LEU A 29 9.30 17.48 -15.26
C LEU A 29 9.08 18.96 -15.64
N GLY A 30 9.12 19.87 -14.66
CA GLY A 30 9.07 21.31 -14.91
C GLY A 30 10.20 21.78 -15.84
N ALA A 31 11.43 21.31 -15.61
CA ALA A 31 12.58 21.60 -16.47
C ALA A 31 12.45 20.99 -17.87
N MET A 32 12.01 19.73 -17.98
CA MET A 32 11.80 19.03 -19.26
C MET A 32 10.76 19.74 -20.14
N PHE A 33 9.64 20.15 -19.56
CA PHE A 33 8.52 20.70 -20.32
C PHE A 33 8.51 22.23 -20.42
N SER A 34 9.42 22.92 -19.72
CA SER A 34 9.71 24.35 -19.96
C SER A 34 10.68 24.60 -21.13
N GLY A 35 11.11 23.54 -21.84
CA GLY A 35 12.05 23.63 -22.95
C GLY A 35 13.52 23.72 -22.55
N LYS A 36 13.83 23.55 -21.25
CA LYS A 36 15.20 23.62 -20.72
C LYS A 36 15.97 22.31 -20.85
N MET A 37 15.28 21.17 -21.06
CA MET A 37 15.92 19.87 -21.23
C MET A 37 15.39 19.11 -22.46
N PRO A 38 16.27 18.39 -23.18
CA PRO A 38 15.86 17.53 -24.29
C PRO A 38 15.03 16.33 -23.79
N THR A 39 13.96 16.00 -24.51
CA THR A 39 13.06 14.88 -24.21
C THR A 39 13.26 13.74 -25.22
N LYS A 40 13.54 12.54 -24.71
CA LYS A 40 13.56 11.32 -25.53
C LYS A 40 12.14 11.03 -26.00
N ARG A 41 11.97 10.54 -27.23
CA ARG A 41 10.67 10.14 -27.77
C ARG A 41 10.66 8.64 -28.10
N ASP A 42 9.49 8.02 -27.99
CA ASP A 42 9.26 6.65 -28.47
C ASP A 42 9.01 6.61 -29.99
N SER A 43 8.74 5.41 -30.52
CA SER A 43 8.46 5.20 -31.95
C SER A 43 7.17 5.87 -32.43
N GLN A 44 6.29 6.27 -31.52
CA GLN A 44 5.04 6.98 -31.82
C GLN A 44 5.16 8.50 -31.59
N GLY A 45 6.34 8.99 -31.21
CA GLY A 45 6.60 10.40 -30.96
C GLY A 45 6.20 10.90 -29.57
N ASN A 46 5.77 10.03 -28.66
CA ASN A 46 5.44 10.41 -27.28
C ASN A 46 6.72 10.61 -26.46
N CYS A 47 6.70 11.53 -25.50
CA CYS A 47 7.84 11.73 -24.60
C CYS A 47 8.05 10.48 -23.74
N PHE A 48 9.20 9.83 -23.88
CA PHE A 48 9.53 8.59 -23.21
C PHE A 48 10.34 8.83 -21.93
N ILE A 49 9.91 8.21 -20.85
CA ILE A 49 10.57 8.22 -19.55
C ILE A 49 10.77 6.76 -19.12
N ASP A 50 12.03 6.38 -18.89
CA ASP A 50 12.40 5.00 -18.53
C ASP A 50 12.26 4.75 -17.02
N ARG A 51 11.03 4.83 -16.51
CA ARG A 51 10.67 4.73 -15.09
C ARG A 51 9.41 3.89 -14.88
N ASP A 52 9.04 3.66 -13.62
CA ASP A 52 7.87 2.87 -13.28
C ASP A 52 6.56 3.58 -13.65
N GLY A 53 5.91 3.08 -14.71
CA GLY A 53 4.66 3.63 -15.18
C GLY A 53 3.51 3.46 -14.19
N LYS A 54 3.46 2.43 -13.35
CA LYS A 54 2.35 2.21 -12.40
C LYS A 54 2.36 3.27 -11.29
N VAL A 55 3.54 3.52 -10.73
CA VAL A 55 3.77 4.47 -9.63
C VAL A 55 3.65 5.91 -10.11
N PHE A 56 4.01 6.19 -11.37
CA PHE A 56 3.88 7.51 -11.96
C PHE A 56 2.47 8.11 -11.86
N ARG A 57 1.42 7.28 -11.76
CA ARG A 57 0.05 7.75 -11.53
C ARG A 57 -0.06 8.66 -10.31
N TYR A 58 0.63 8.32 -9.22
CA TYR A 58 0.58 9.08 -7.97
C TYR A 58 1.37 10.38 -8.09
N ILE A 59 2.52 10.36 -8.76
CA ILE A 59 3.28 11.57 -9.11
C ILE A 59 2.39 12.52 -9.91
N LEU A 60 1.77 12.02 -10.99
CA LEU A 60 0.93 12.82 -11.87
C LEU A 60 -0.30 13.39 -11.16
N ASN A 61 -0.92 12.62 -10.25
CA ASN A 61 -2.04 13.12 -9.46
C ASN A 61 -1.60 14.23 -8.50
N PHE A 62 -0.46 14.08 -7.83
CA PHE A 62 0.11 15.13 -6.99
C PHE A 62 0.38 16.41 -7.81
N LEU A 63 0.90 16.29 -9.04
CA LEU A 63 1.10 17.45 -9.93
C LEU A 63 -0.21 18.18 -10.30
N ARG A 64 -1.35 17.48 -10.25
CA ARG A 64 -2.68 18.04 -10.58
C ARG A 64 -3.34 18.73 -9.39
N THR A 65 -3.24 18.12 -8.20
CA THR A 65 -4.01 18.54 -7.01
C THR A 65 -3.14 19.18 -5.93
N SER A 66 -1.82 19.02 -6.00
CA SER A 66 -0.88 19.33 -4.93
C SER A 66 -1.19 18.61 -3.61
N HIS A 67 -1.90 17.46 -3.69
CA HIS A 67 -2.27 16.64 -2.54
C HIS A 67 -1.79 15.20 -2.71
N LEU A 68 -1.35 14.60 -1.60
CA LEU A 68 -0.90 13.21 -1.54
C LEU A 68 -2.11 12.27 -1.34
N ASP A 69 -2.69 11.81 -2.44
CA ASP A 69 -3.83 10.91 -2.44
C ASP A 69 -3.39 9.45 -2.68
N LEU A 70 -3.33 8.66 -1.60
CA LEU A 70 -2.95 7.26 -1.63
C LEU A 70 -4.12 6.36 -1.17
N PRO A 71 -4.25 5.13 -1.74
CA PRO A 71 -5.11 4.10 -1.16
C PRO A 71 -4.77 3.83 0.31
N GLU A 72 -5.76 3.50 1.12
CA GLU A 72 -5.57 3.21 2.56
C GLU A 72 -4.55 2.09 2.82
N ASP A 73 -4.43 1.15 1.90
CA ASP A 73 -3.53 0.01 1.95
C ASP A 73 -2.33 0.13 1.02
N PHE A 74 -1.92 1.35 0.66
CA PHE A 74 -0.79 1.55 -0.24
C PHE A 74 0.53 0.97 0.33
N GLN A 75 1.03 -0.10 -0.27
CA GLN A 75 2.22 -0.84 0.19
C GLN A 75 3.53 -0.37 -0.46
N GLU A 76 3.46 0.44 -1.53
CA GLU A 76 4.62 0.79 -2.36
C GLU A 76 5.24 2.15 -1.97
N MET A 77 5.14 2.55 -0.70
CA MET A 77 5.65 3.85 -0.18
C MET A 77 7.11 4.10 -0.55
N GLY A 78 7.99 3.13 -0.29
CA GLY A 78 9.41 3.26 -0.61
C GLY A 78 9.72 3.30 -2.11
N LEU A 79 8.84 2.76 -2.96
CA LEU A 79 8.96 2.90 -4.41
C LEU A 79 8.50 4.29 -4.86
N LEU A 80 7.35 4.75 -4.35
CA LEU A 80 6.85 6.10 -4.64
C LEU A 80 7.83 7.20 -4.23
N ARG A 81 8.48 7.05 -3.07
CA ARG A 81 9.53 7.96 -2.61
C ARG A 81 10.70 8.04 -3.59
N ARG A 82 11.21 6.90 -4.06
CA ARG A 82 12.30 6.85 -5.05
C ARG A 82 11.90 7.50 -6.38
N GLU A 83 10.65 7.36 -6.81
CA GLU A 83 10.16 8.07 -7.99
C GLU A 83 10.02 9.57 -7.73
N ALA A 84 9.50 9.99 -6.58
CA ALA A 84 9.41 11.40 -6.21
C ALA A 84 10.79 12.08 -6.18
N ASP A 85 11.80 11.40 -5.65
CA ASP A 85 13.20 11.82 -5.67
C ASP A 85 13.74 11.93 -7.11
N PHE A 86 13.47 10.94 -7.96
CA PHE A 86 13.89 10.95 -9.36
C PHE A 86 13.30 12.13 -10.14
N TYR A 87 11.99 12.39 -9.98
CA TYR A 87 11.31 13.51 -10.63
C TYR A 87 11.57 14.86 -9.95
N GLN A 88 12.28 14.86 -8.81
CA GLN A 88 12.64 16.05 -8.04
C GLN A 88 11.41 16.88 -7.64
N VAL A 89 10.31 16.21 -7.26
CA VAL A 89 9.09 16.89 -6.80
C VAL A 89 9.20 17.11 -5.29
N GLN A 90 9.92 18.17 -4.89
CA GLN A 90 10.26 18.42 -3.49
C GLN A 90 9.04 18.43 -2.54
N PRO A 91 7.92 19.11 -2.85
CA PRO A 91 6.74 19.11 -1.97
C PRO A 91 6.10 17.72 -1.80
N LEU A 92 6.25 16.83 -2.79
CA LEU A 92 5.78 15.45 -2.68
C LEU A 92 6.67 14.63 -1.75
N ILE A 93 7.99 14.84 -1.81
CA ILE A 93 8.94 14.17 -0.92
C ILE A 93 8.65 14.53 0.54
N GLU A 94 8.38 15.80 0.80
CA GLU A 94 7.99 16.31 2.13
C GLU A 94 6.66 15.70 2.60
N ALA A 95 5.62 15.72 1.77
CA ALA A 95 4.33 15.11 2.10
C ALA A 95 4.44 13.60 2.39
N LEU A 96 5.31 12.87 1.67
CA LEU A 96 5.56 11.45 1.93
C LEU A 96 6.24 11.23 3.29
N GLN A 97 7.21 12.07 3.66
CA GLN A 97 7.88 11.99 4.97
C GLN A 97 6.91 12.26 6.11
N GLU A 98 6.07 13.29 5.98
CA GLU A 98 5.03 13.60 6.97
C GLU A 98 4.09 12.40 7.15
N LYS A 99 3.64 11.79 6.04
CA LYS A 99 2.77 10.61 6.08
C LYS A 99 3.42 9.42 6.77
N GLU A 100 4.70 9.16 6.53
CA GLU A 100 5.46 8.09 7.22
C GLU A 100 5.56 8.34 8.72
N VAL A 101 5.79 9.59 9.14
CA VAL A 101 5.83 9.99 10.55
C VAL A 101 4.45 9.83 11.21
N GLU A 102 3.37 10.20 10.52
CA GLU A 102 2.00 9.98 11.00
C GLU A 102 1.69 8.51 11.22
N LEU A 103 2.01 7.66 10.23
CA LEU A 103 1.81 6.21 10.32
C LEU A 103 2.61 5.62 11.48
N SER A 104 3.88 6.03 11.64
CA SER A 104 4.72 5.57 12.76
C SER A 104 4.18 6.01 14.12
N LYS A 105 3.65 7.24 14.24
CA LYS A 105 3.00 7.71 15.48
C LYS A 105 1.73 6.92 15.77
N ALA A 106 0.91 6.67 14.76
CA ALA A 106 -0.31 5.88 14.91
C ALA A 106 -0.01 4.44 15.36
N GLU A 107 1.05 3.82 14.80
CA GLU A 107 1.53 2.51 15.23
C GLU A 107 2.06 2.49 16.66
N LYS A 108 2.88 3.48 17.05
CA LYS A 108 3.41 3.58 18.42
C LYS A 108 2.33 3.77 19.47
N ASN A 109 1.26 4.47 19.10
CA ASN A 109 0.09 4.70 19.96
C ASN A 109 -0.97 3.61 19.83
N ALA A 110 -0.69 2.54 19.08
CA ALA A 110 -1.65 1.46 18.94
C ALA A 110 -1.85 0.74 20.27
N MET A 111 -3.10 0.54 20.64
CA MET A 111 -3.45 -0.27 21.80
C MET A 111 -3.50 -1.73 21.37
N LEU A 112 -2.95 -2.60 22.21
CA LEU A 112 -3.05 -4.06 22.08
C LEU A 112 -3.48 -4.62 23.43
N ASN A 113 -4.60 -5.33 23.44
CA ASN A 113 -5.08 -6.08 24.59
C ASN A 113 -5.26 -7.54 24.18
N ILE A 114 -4.64 -8.44 24.94
CA ILE A 114 -4.73 -9.88 24.74
C ILE A 114 -5.23 -10.49 26.04
N THR A 115 -6.40 -11.12 25.98
CA THR A 115 -6.94 -11.91 27.09
C THR A 115 -6.86 -13.38 26.74
N LEU A 116 -6.16 -14.15 27.56
CA LEU A 116 -6.04 -15.60 27.44
C LEU A 116 -6.89 -16.28 28.50
N ASN A 117 -7.78 -17.15 28.06
CA ASN A 117 -8.62 -17.96 28.92
C ASN A 117 -8.30 -19.43 28.68
N GLN A 118 -7.98 -20.15 29.75
CA GLN A 118 -7.87 -21.61 29.75
C GLN A 118 -9.08 -22.19 30.47
N ARG A 119 -9.72 -23.19 29.86
CA ARG A 119 -10.77 -23.97 30.50
C ARG A 119 -10.61 -25.44 30.17
N VAL A 120 -10.96 -26.31 31.11
CA VAL A 120 -11.14 -27.73 30.82
C VAL A 120 -12.55 -27.94 30.32
N GLN A 121 -12.69 -28.57 29.15
CA GLN A 121 -13.98 -28.92 28.57
C GLN A 121 -14.05 -30.44 28.40
N THR A 122 -15.05 -31.06 29.04
CA THR A 122 -15.38 -32.46 28.79
C THR A 122 -16.07 -32.57 27.45
N VAL A 123 -15.52 -33.36 26.54
CA VAL A 123 -16.12 -33.68 25.25
C VAL A 123 -16.67 -35.11 25.28
N HIS A 124 -17.90 -35.27 24.80
CA HIS A 124 -18.54 -36.56 24.61
C HIS A 124 -18.45 -36.95 23.13
N PHE A 125 -18.01 -38.18 22.87
CA PHE A 125 -17.85 -38.70 21.51
C PHE A 125 -18.19 -40.18 21.46
N THR A 126 -18.68 -40.63 20.30
CA THR A 126 -18.97 -42.04 20.06
C THR A 126 -17.74 -42.74 19.50
N VAL A 127 -17.29 -43.81 20.15
CA VAL A 127 -16.23 -44.69 19.67
C VAL A 127 -16.87 -45.87 18.97
N ARG A 128 -16.41 -46.20 17.76
CA ARG A 128 -16.88 -47.37 17.03
C ARG A 128 -16.06 -48.58 17.44
N GLU A 129 -16.70 -49.55 18.07
CA GLU A 129 -16.06 -50.80 18.51
C GLU A 129 -16.14 -51.89 17.43
N ALA A 130 -17.24 -51.90 16.65
CA ALA A 130 -17.48 -52.86 15.57
C ALA A 130 -18.51 -52.31 14.55
N PRO A 131 -18.80 -52.98 13.41
CA PRO A 131 -19.90 -52.59 12.54
C PRO A 131 -21.21 -52.49 13.31
N GLN A 132 -21.86 -51.33 13.28
CA GLN A 132 -23.11 -51.04 13.98
C GLN A 132 -23.02 -51.05 15.53
N ILE A 133 -21.83 -51.19 16.13
CA ILE A 133 -21.62 -51.15 17.59
C ILE A 133 -20.78 -49.92 17.94
N TYR A 134 -21.38 -49.04 18.75
CA TYR A 134 -20.79 -47.78 19.17
C TYR A 134 -20.93 -47.61 20.69
N SER A 135 -19.88 -47.11 21.33
CA SER A 135 -19.83 -46.79 22.76
C SER A 135 -19.74 -45.28 22.96
N LEU A 136 -20.44 -44.73 23.96
CA LEU A 136 -20.28 -43.33 24.34
C LEU A 136 -19.06 -43.18 25.24
N SER A 137 -18.09 -42.40 24.81
CA SER A 137 -16.87 -42.07 25.55
C SER A 137 -16.82 -40.59 25.90
N SER A 138 -16.02 -40.25 26.91
CA SER A 138 -15.78 -38.87 27.33
C SER A 138 -14.30 -38.64 27.55
N SER A 139 -13.81 -37.45 27.19
CA SER A 139 -12.44 -37.04 27.50
C SER A 139 -12.42 -35.58 27.95
N SER A 140 -11.55 -35.26 28.88
CA SER A 140 -11.29 -33.89 29.29
C SER A 140 -10.24 -33.29 28.38
N MET A 141 -10.57 -32.18 27.73
CA MET A 141 -9.66 -31.45 26.86
C MET A 141 -9.39 -30.06 27.43
N GLU A 142 -8.14 -29.62 27.39
CA GLU A 142 -7.80 -28.24 27.67
C GLU A 142 -8.11 -27.37 26.45
N VAL A 143 -8.90 -26.32 26.66
CA VAL A 143 -9.30 -25.38 25.62
C VAL A 143 -8.72 -24.02 25.99
N PHE A 144 -7.94 -23.47 25.06
CA PHE A 144 -7.38 -22.14 25.14
C PHE A 144 -8.17 -21.21 24.22
N ASN A 145 -8.58 -20.06 24.74
CA ASN A 145 -9.21 -19.00 23.98
C ASN A 145 -8.38 -17.72 24.10
N ALA A 146 -8.03 -17.12 22.98
CA ALA A 146 -7.31 -15.85 22.92
C ALA A 146 -8.23 -14.80 22.33
N ASN A 147 -8.65 -13.84 23.14
CA ASN A 147 -9.36 -12.65 22.67
C ASN A 147 -8.33 -11.54 22.45
N ILE A 148 -8.17 -11.13 21.19
CA ILE A 148 -7.17 -10.15 20.78
C ILE A 148 -7.89 -8.90 20.28
N PHE A 149 -7.67 -7.79 20.95
CA PHE A 149 -8.10 -6.47 20.51
C PHE A 149 -6.87 -5.65 20.14
N SER A 150 -6.85 -5.06 18.94
CA SER A 150 -5.80 -4.12 18.57
C SER A 150 -6.37 -2.97 17.74
N THR A 151 -5.88 -1.75 17.98
CA THR A 151 -6.13 -0.61 17.09
C THR A 151 -5.12 -0.53 15.93
N SER A 152 -4.09 -1.37 15.90
CA SER A 152 -3.16 -1.46 14.78
C SER A 152 -3.71 -2.36 13.67
N CYS A 153 -4.11 -1.75 12.56
CA CYS A 153 -4.56 -2.48 11.37
C CYS A 153 -3.48 -3.41 10.81
N LEU A 154 -2.20 -2.99 10.86
CA LEU A 154 -1.09 -3.81 10.39
C LEU A 154 -0.91 -5.07 11.24
N PHE A 155 -0.98 -4.93 12.57
CA PHE A 155 -0.92 -6.06 13.47
C PHE A 155 -2.05 -7.05 13.19
N LEU A 156 -3.30 -6.59 13.04
CA LEU A 156 -4.43 -7.46 12.74
C LEU A 156 -4.30 -8.17 11.40
N LYS A 157 -3.82 -7.49 10.35
CA LYS A 157 -3.55 -8.12 9.04
C LYS A 157 -2.49 -9.22 9.15
N LEU A 158 -1.39 -8.96 9.87
CA LEU A 158 -0.31 -9.92 10.06
C LEU A 158 -0.69 -11.09 10.97
N LEU A 159 -1.57 -10.85 11.95
CA LEU A 159 -2.14 -11.89 12.78
C LEU A 159 -3.09 -12.78 11.97
N GLY A 160 -3.96 -12.18 11.15
CA GLY A 160 -4.87 -12.90 10.26
C GLY A 160 -4.12 -13.83 9.30
N SER A 161 -3.06 -13.36 8.65
CA SER A 161 -2.27 -14.21 7.73
C SER A 161 -1.56 -15.39 8.40
N LYS A 162 -1.39 -15.38 9.74
CA LYS A 162 -0.80 -16.48 10.50
C LYS A 162 -1.83 -17.45 11.08
N LEU A 163 -3.08 -17.02 11.24
CA LEU A 163 -4.14 -17.81 11.89
C LEU A 163 -5.10 -18.48 10.89
N PHE A 164 -5.23 -17.94 9.69
CA PHE A 164 -6.05 -18.55 8.63
C PHE A 164 -5.13 -19.29 7.65
N TYR A 165 -5.19 -20.63 7.67
CA TYR A 165 -4.70 -21.53 6.62
C TYR A 165 -5.88 -21.96 5.75
#